data_AF-A0AAD6K5N3-F1
#
_entry.id   AF-A0AAD6K5N3-F1
#
_cell.length_a   1.000
_cell.length_b   1.000
_cell.length_c   1.000
_cell.angle_alpha   90.00
_cell.angle_beta   90.00
_cell.angle_gamma   90.00
#
_symmetry.space_group_name_H-M   'P 1'
#
loop_
_entity.id
_entity.type
_entity.pdbx_description
1 polymer ?
#
loop_
_entity_poly.entity_id
_entity_poly.type
_entity_poly.pdbx_seq_one_letter_code
_entity_poly.pdbx_strand_id
1 'polypeptide(L)'
;MANSNFLLRSISDHSATITMLTKAEIKPRPPFKFLNLWAEKEDFLPMVHATWMEEADGPILQLTTKLRRIKKKLKEFHLLHSSHITRRVEEARKEWGKCQIDLDANPTNAGLGMQERKLAHQYNQLLSDEESYFRQKSRIQWYHHHSAPPARQNGSRLFSKPPKQAPQQQQAKSTPLSS
;
A
#
# COMPACT_ATOMS: atom_id res chain seq x y z
N MET A 1 18.34 -23.26 0.17
CA MET A 1 19.71 -23.81 0.00
C MET A 1 19.64 -24.90 -1.07
N ALA A 2 20.67 -25.09 -1.88
CA ALA A 2 20.68 -26.15 -2.89
C ALA A 2 21.45 -27.36 -2.34
N ASN A 3 20.81 -28.53 -2.35
CA ASN A 3 21.45 -29.81 -2.07
C ASN A 3 21.46 -30.59 -3.39
N SER A 4 22.59 -31.22 -3.71
CA SER A 4 22.70 -32.12 -4.85
C SER A 4 23.15 -33.48 -4.38
N ASN A 5 22.38 -34.52 -4.71
CA ASN A 5 22.73 -35.91 -4.42
C ASN A 5 23.00 -36.63 -5.75
N PHE A 6 24.12 -37.35 -5.80
CA PHE A 6 24.50 -38.18 -6.94
C PHE A 6 23.98 -39.59 -6.71
N LEU A 7 23.24 -40.12 -7.68
CA LEU A 7 22.71 -41.48 -7.61
C LEU A 7 23.80 -42.50 -7.99
N LEU A 8 23.65 -43.73 -7.50
CA LEU A 8 24.55 -44.83 -7.87
C LEU A 8 24.51 -45.04 -9.39
N ARG A 9 25.68 -45.23 -9.99
CA ARG A 9 25.81 -45.59 -11.40
C ARG A 9 25.16 -46.95 -11.66
N SER A 10 24.45 -47.02 -12.77
CA SER A 10 23.92 -48.27 -13.33
C SER A 10 24.64 -48.52 -14.67
N ILE A 11 23.97 -49.08 -15.67
CA ILE A 11 24.50 -49.43 -17.01
C ILE A 11 25.04 -48.26 -17.87
N SER A 12 25.10 -47.03 -17.34
CA SER A 12 25.65 -45.87 -18.02
C SER A 12 26.81 -45.30 -17.19
N ASP A 13 27.88 -44.89 -17.86
CA ASP A 13 29.07 -44.30 -17.22
C ASP A 13 28.82 -42.93 -16.57
N HIS A 14 27.60 -42.40 -16.67
CA HIS A 14 27.17 -41.15 -16.07
C HIS A 14 26.24 -41.37 -14.86
N SER A 15 26.61 -40.85 -13.68
CA SER A 15 25.72 -40.81 -12.50
C SER A 15 24.70 -39.68 -12.64
N ALA A 16 23.40 -40.02 -12.63
CA ALA A 16 22.35 -39.02 -12.58
C ALA A 16 22.46 -38.19 -11.29
N THR A 17 22.29 -36.88 -11.40
CA THR A 17 22.36 -35.95 -10.26
C THR A 17 20.97 -35.37 -10.00
N ILE A 18 20.46 -35.56 -8.79
CA ILE A 18 19.21 -34.93 -8.36
C ILE A 18 19.57 -33.69 -7.55
N THR A 19 19.16 -32.53 -8.04
CA THR A 19 19.35 -31.25 -7.33
C THR A 19 18.02 -30.83 -6.71
N MET A 20 17.98 -30.81 -5.39
CA MET A 20 16.84 -30.34 -4.59
C MET A 20 17.04 -28.86 -4.28
N LEU A 21 16.25 -28.02 -4.96
CA LEU A 21 16.26 -26.59 -4.74
C LEU A 21 15.23 -26.24 -3.65
N THR A 22 15.68 -26.13 -2.39
CA THR A 22 14.83 -25.52 -1.36
C THR A 22 14.84 -24.00 -1.59
N LYS A 23 13.78 -23.51 -2.24
CA LYS A 23 13.50 -22.08 -2.30
C LYS A 23 13.16 -21.65 -0.89
N ALA A 24 14.06 -20.93 -0.23
CA ALA A 24 13.67 -20.18 0.95
C ALA A 24 12.50 -19.30 0.51
N GLU A 25 11.33 -19.47 1.12
CA GLU A 25 10.19 -18.58 0.92
C GLU A 25 10.54 -17.22 1.53
N ILE A 26 11.40 -16.48 0.86
CA ILE A 26 11.58 -15.06 1.14
C ILE A 26 10.30 -14.42 0.61
N LYS A 27 9.28 -14.35 1.46
CA LYS A 27 8.05 -13.62 1.15
C LYS A 27 8.47 -12.17 0.91
N PRO A 28 8.25 -11.62 -0.31
CA PRO A 28 8.61 -10.25 -0.59
C PRO A 28 7.87 -9.34 0.38
N ARG A 29 8.57 -8.36 0.95
CA ARG A 29 7.91 -7.37 1.82
C ARG A 29 6.84 -6.68 0.99
N PRO A 30 5.58 -6.58 1.47
CA PRO A 30 4.53 -5.96 0.70
C PRO A 30 4.90 -4.50 0.39
N PRO A 31 4.50 -3.99 -0.79
CA PRO A 31 4.69 -2.59 -1.10
C PRO A 31 3.97 -1.73 -0.07
N PHE A 32 4.49 -0.52 0.16
CA PHE A 32 3.83 0.43 1.04
C PHE A 32 2.47 0.80 0.47
N LYS A 33 1.45 0.72 1.32
CA LYS A 33 0.08 1.10 0.99
C LYS A 33 -0.34 2.20 1.95
N PHE A 34 -0.79 3.31 1.39
CA PHE A 34 -1.35 4.42 2.15
C PHE A 34 -2.67 3.98 2.79
N LEU A 35 -2.90 4.32 4.06
CA LEU A 35 -4.19 4.09 4.72
C LEU A 35 -4.99 5.38 4.79
N ASN A 36 -6.25 5.35 4.33
CA ASN A 36 -7.10 6.55 4.29
C ASN A 36 -7.38 7.10 5.70
N LEU A 37 -7.50 6.21 6.68
CA LEU A 37 -7.67 6.56 8.09
C LEU A 37 -6.57 7.49 8.63
N TRP A 38 -5.38 7.51 8.01
CA TRP A 38 -4.33 8.45 8.41
C TRP A 38 -4.70 9.88 8.06
N ALA A 39 -5.31 10.10 6.90
CA ALA A 39 -5.69 11.44 6.44
C ALA A 39 -6.81 12.06 7.29
N GLU A 40 -7.56 11.25 8.03
CA GLU A 40 -8.64 11.69 8.93
C GLU A 40 -8.10 12.18 10.29
N LYS A 41 -6.84 11.90 10.61
CA LYS A 41 -6.23 12.35 11.88
C LYS A 41 -5.71 13.78 11.73
N GLU A 42 -5.97 14.60 12.74
CA GLU A 42 -5.58 16.02 12.76
C GLU A 42 -4.06 16.23 12.58
N ASP A 43 -3.25 15.34 13.17
CA ASP A 43 -1.79 15.41 13.11
C ASP A 43 -1.17 15.06 11.75
N PHE A 44 -1.96 14.49 10.84
CA PHE A 44 -1.45 13.98 9.56
C PHE A 44 -0.92 15.09 8.65
N LEU A 45 -1.73 16.10 8.39
CA LEU A 45 -1.36 17.21 7.49
C LEU A 45 -0.16 18.00 8.04
N PRO A 46 -0.14 18.42 9.32
CA PRO A 46 1.02 19.09 9.91
C PRO A 46 2.31 18.26 9.77
N MET A 47 2.25 16.95 10.04
CA MET A 47 3.41 16.06 9.95
C MET A 47 3.93 15.94 8.51
N VAL A 48 3.03 15.76 7.54
CA VAL A 48 3.41 15.68 6.12
C VAL A 48 3.99 17.00 5.64
N HIS A 49 3.38 18.13 6.02
CA HIS A 49 3.86 19.46 5.66
C HIS A 49 5.26 19.72 6.22
N ALA A 50 5.47 19.47 7.52
CA ALA A 50 6.78 19.62 8.16
C ALA A 50 7.86 18.79 7.45
N THR A 51 7.57 17.52 7.16
CA THR A 51 8.50 16.61 6.47
C THR A 51 8.75 17.04 5.02
N TRP A 52 7.76 17.64 4.36
CA TRP A 52 7.87 18.12 2.99
C TRP A 52 8.72 19.39 2.86
N MET A 53 8.71 20.24 3.88
CA MET A 53 9.47 21.49 3.90
C MET A 53 10.95 21.29 4.20
N GLU A 54 11.35 20.12 4.71
CA GLU A 54 12.76 19.80 4.89
C GLU A 54 13.53 19.86 3.55
N GLU A 55 14.73 20.43 3.60
CA GLU A 55 15.62 20.51 2.45
C GLU A 55 16.07 19.11 2.02
N ALA A 56 16.17 18.91 0.70
CA ALA A 56 16.61 17.68 0.10
C ALA A 56 17.67 17.98 -0.96
N ASP A 57 18.73 17.18 -0.95
CA ASP A 57 19.89 17.41 -1.78
C ASP A 57 19.64 17.07 -3.25
N GLY A 58 20.07 17.97 -4.13
CA GLY A 58 19.98 17.86 -5.59
C GLY A 58 18.57 18.04 -6.19
N PRO A 59 18.40 18.85 -7.25
CA PRO A 59 17.11 19.12 -7.88
C PRO A 59 16.44 17.87 -8.51
N ILE A 60 17.24 16.91 -8.95
CA ILE A 60 16.74 15.67 -9.57
C ILE A 60 16.24 14.67 -8.52
N LEU A 61 16.86 14.63 -7.34
CA LEU A 61 16.54 13.68 -6.28
C LEU A 61 15.55 14.23 -5.25
N GLN A 62 15.32 15.54 -5.24
CA GLN A 62 14.52 16.26 -4.25
C GLN A 62 13.16 15.57 -3.98
N LEU A 63 12.39 15.28 -5.05
CA LEU A 63 11.09 14.62 -4.93
C LEU A 63 11.21 13.22 -4.31
N THR A 64 12.14 12.40 -4.80
CA THR A 64 12.31 11.01 -4.31
C THR A 64 12.76 10.96 -2.86
N THR A 65 13.58 11.93 -2.44
CA THR A 65 14.08 12.05 -1.07
C THR A 65 12.96 12.47 -0.14
N LYS A 66 12.17 13.49 -0.49
CA LYS A 66 11.00 13.94 0.28
C LYS A 66 9.97 12.82 0.44
N LEU A 67 9.62 12.13 -0.65
CA LEU A 67 8.69 10.98 -0.59
C LEU A 67 9.22 9.82 0.26
N ARG A 68 10.53 9.55 0.24
CA ARG A 68 11.15 8.54 1.12
C ARG A 68 11.05 8.92 2.59
N ARG A 69 11.26 10.20 2.92
CA ARG A 69 11.13 10.71 4.30
C ARG A 69 9.69 10.64 4.79
N ILE A 70 8.73 11.11 3.99
CA ILE A 70 7.30 11.00 4.31
C ILE A 70 6.90 9.54 4.49
N LYS A 71 7.33 8.64 3.61
CA LYS A 71 7.07 7.20 3.74
C LYS A 71 7.61 6.64 5.06
N LYS A 72 8.77 7.09 5.53
CA LYS A 72 9.32 6.68 6.84
C LYS A 72 8.44 7.20 7.99
N LYS A 73 8.10 8.50 7.96
CA LYS A 73 7.21 9.11 8.96
C LYS A 73 5.83 8.47 9.01
N LEU A 74 5.25 8.12 7.86
CA LEU A 74 3.97 7.40 7.81
C LEU A 74 4.03 6.00 8.40
N LYS A 75 5.18 5.31 8.30
CA LYS A 75 5.35 4.01 8.98
C LYS A 75 5.43 4.16 10.50
N GLU A 76 6.12 5.19 10.98
CA GLU A 76 6.16 5.53 12.41
C GLU A 76 4.77 5.92 12.91
N PHE A 77 4.07 6.77 12.15
CA PHE A 77 2.69 7.18 12.42
C PHE A 77 1.74 5.98 12.49
N HIS A 78 1.88 5.02 11.57
CA HIS A 78 1.11 3.78 11.59
C HIS A 78 1.38 2.97 12.86
N LEU A 79 2.64 2.84 13.27
CA LEU A 79 3.00 2.07 14.47
C LEU A 79 2.32 2.65 15.71
N LEU A 80 2.30 3.97 15.82
CA LEU A 80 1.71 4.69 16.95
C LEU A 80 0.17 4.62 16.95
N HIS A 81 -0.46 4.87 15.81
CA HIS A 81 -1.90 5.14 15.78
C HIS A 81 -2.77 3.98 15.30
N SER A 82 -2.24 3.06 14.50
CA SER A 82 -3.07 2.07 13.78
C SER A 82 -2.49 0.66 13.78
N SER A 83 -1.36 0.45 14.45
CA SER A 83 -0.84 -0.91 14.64
C SER A 83 -1.77 -1.69 15.56
N HIS A 84 -1.95 -2.97 15.25
CA HIS A 84 -2.76 -3.90 16.04
C HIS A 84 -4.18 -3.36 16.36
N ILE A 85 -4.84 -2.70 15.38
CA ILE A 85 -6.14 -2.05 15.58
C ILE A 85 -7.18 -2.98 16.22
N THR A 86 -7.26 -4.23 15.79
CA THR A 86 -8.16 -5.25 16.37
C THR A 86 -7.87 -5.52 17.84
N ARG A 87 -6.60 -5.61 18.24
CA ARG A 87 -6.24 -5.80 19.66
C ARG A 87 -6.65 -4.58 20.48
N ARG A 88 -6.48 -3.38 19.94
CA ARG A 88 -6.87 -2.13 20.61
C ARG A 88 -8.39 -2.01 20.77
N VAL A 89 -9.16 -2.44 19.77
CA VAL A 89 -10.62 -2.54 19.85
C VAL A 89 -11.05 -3.52 20.95
N GLU A 90 -10.42 -4.70 21.02
CA GLU A 90 -10.69 -5.67 22.09
C GLU A 90 -10.35 -5.13 23.48
N GLU A 91 -9.21 -4.46 23.64
CA GLU A 91 -8.79 -3.81 24.89
C GLU A 91 -9.78 -2.72 25.31
N ALA A 92 -10.15 -1.83 24.39
CA ALA A 92 -11.13 -0.76 24.64
C ALA A 92 -12.51 -1.31 25.00
N ARG A 93 -12.95 -2.40 24.35
CA ARG A 93 -14.20 -3.09 24.70
C ARG A 93 -14.18 -3.63 26.14
N LYS A 94 -13.06 -4.24 26.55
CA LYS A 94 -12.90 -4.75 27.91
C LYS A 94 -12.89 -3.62 28.94
N GLU A 95 -12.22 -2.52 28.66
CA GLU A 95 -12.16 -1.36 29.56
C GLU A 95 -13.52 -0.69 29.70
N TRP A 96 -14.21 -0.47 28.59
CA TRP A 96 -15.58 0.06 28.58
C TRP A 96 -16.54 -0.85 29.36
N GLY A 97 -16.48 -2.16 29.14
CA GLY A 97 -17.32 -3.13 29.86
C GLY A 97 -17.07 -3.16 31.36
N LYS A 98 -15.82 -2.99 31.82
CA LYS A 98 -15.52 -2.84 33.25
C LYS A 98 -16.16 -1.59 33.83
N CYS A 99 -16.03 -0.46 33.13
CA CYS A 99 -16.62 0.80 33.56
C CYS A 99 -18.15 0.73 33.61
N GLN A 100 -18.79 -0.04 32.71
CA GLN A 100 -20.22 -0.29 32.75
C GLN A 100 -20.62 -1.09 34.01
N ILE A 101 -19.90 -2.17 34.34
CA ILE A 101 -20.15 -2.96 35.56
C ILE A 101 -20.00 -2.08 36.81
N ASP A 102 -18.96 -1.24 36.87
CA ASP A 102 -18.73 -0.35 38.00
C ASP A 102 -19.82 0.72 38.13
N LEU A 103 -20.35 1.22 37.01
CA LEU A 103 -21.46 2.16 36.95
C LEU A 103 -22.79 1.51 37.36
N ASP A 104 -23.06 0.28 36.92
CA ASP A 104 -24.25 -0.48 37.30
C ASP A 104 -24.27 -0.75 38.82
N ALA A 105 -23.10 -0.97 39.42
CA ALA A 105 -22.95 -1.12 40.86
C ALA A 105 -23.16 0.21 41.63
N ASN A 106 -22.88 1.37 41.01
CA ASN A 106 -22.96 2.69 41.63
C ASN A 106 -23.57 3.76 40.71
N PRO A 107 -24.88 3.69 40.40
CA PRO A 107 -25.51 4.48 39.34
C PRO A 107 -25.58 5.99 39.61
N THR A 108 -25.41 6.43 40.87
CA THR A 108 -25.44 7.86 41.24
C THR A 108 -24.08 8.55 41.06
N ASN A 109 -23.03 7.80 40.72
CA ASN A 109 -21.69 8.35 40.57
C ASN A 109 -21.53 9.04 39.20
N ALA A 110 -21.66 10.37 39.21
CA ALA A 110 -21.51 11.20 38.00
C ALA A 110 -20.11 11.07 37.34
N GLY A 111 -19.06 10.80 38.11
CA GLY A 111 -17.70 10.60 37.58
C GLY A 111 -17.58 9.32 36.76
N LEU A 112 -18.18 8.22 37.22
CA LEU A 112 -18.25 6.97 36.47
C LEU A 112 -19.07 7.13 35.19
N GLY A 113 -20.18 7.87 35.23
CA GLY A 113 -20.98 8.16 34.04
C GLY A 113 -20.23 8.97 32.98
N MET A 114 -19.41 9.94 33.38
CA MET A 114 -18.54 10.67 32.45
C MET A 114 -17.45 9.78 31.86
N GLN A 115 -16.83 8.94 32.68
CA GLN A 115 -15.78 8.03 32.24
C GLN A 115 -16.31 6.97 31.28
N GLU A 116 -17.50 6.42 31.54
CA GLU A 116 -18.18 5.47 30.66
C GLU A 116 -18.41 6.09 29.29
N ARG A 117 -18.96 7.31 29.22
CA ARG A 117 -19.18 8.01 27.95
C ARG A 117 -17.90 8.27 27.17
N LYS A 118 -16.82 8.61 27.88
CA LYS A 118 -15.49 8.80 27.27
C LYS A 118 -14.95 7.50 26.68
N LEU A 119 -15.03 6.41 27.43
CA LEU A 119 -14.60 5.08 26.98
C LEU A 119 -15.46 4.57 25.82
N ALA A 120 -16.78 4.79 25.88
CA ALA A 120 -17.70 4.47 24.78
C ALA A 120 -17.32 5.24 23.51
N HIS A 121 -17.04 6.55 23.63
CA HIS A 121 -16.61 7.35 22.49
C HIS A 121 -15.31 6.85 21.89
N GLN A 122 -14.30 6.56 22.72
CA GLN A 122 -13.02 6.01 22.28
C GLN A 122 -13.18 4.63 21.60
N TYR A 123 -14.01 3.76 22.15
CA TYR A 123 -14.32 2.46 21.57
C TYR A 123 -14.98 2.59 20.18
N ASN A 124 -15.98 3.47 20.06
CA ASN A 124 -16.64 3.73 18.77
C ASN A 124 -15.68 4.33 17.72
N GLN A 125 -14.78 5.22 18.13
CA GLN A 125 -13.74 5.74 17.24
C GLN A 125 -12.82 4.61 16.74
N LEU A 126 -12.36 3.73 17.63
CA LEU A 126 -11.51 2.60 17.26
C LEU A 126 -12.22 1.60 16.34
N LEU A 127 -13.53 1.36 16.54
CA LEU A 127 -14.34 0.55 15.63
C LEU A 127 -14.42 1.17 14.23
N SER A 128 -14.63 2.48 14.14
CA SER A 128 -14.66 3.19 12.85
C SER A 128 -13.31 3.13 12.13
N ASP A 129 -12.21 3.28 12.87
CA ASP A 129 -10.85 3.14 12.36
C ASP A 129 -10.60 1.70 11.86
N GLU A 130 -11.05 0.68 12.60
CA GLU A 130 -10.93 -0.74 12.24
C GLU A 130 -11.74 -1.07 10.97
N GLU A 131 -12.98 -0.63 10.89
CA GLU A 131 -13.84 -0.80 9.72
C GLU A 131 -13.17 -0.18 8.48
N SER A 132 -12.70 1.06 8.58
CA SER A 132 -12.01 1.76 7.50
C SER A 132 -10.74 1.03 7.06
N TYR A 133 -9.96 0.51 8.01
CA TYR A 133 -8.78 -0.31 7.73
C TYR A 133 -9.14 -1.57 6.94
N PHE A 134 -10.13 -2.35 7.38
CA PHE A 134 -10.51 -3.59 6.71
C PHE A 134 -11.22 -3.35 5.39
N ARG A 135 -12.04 -2.29 5.27
CA ARG A 135 -12.67 -1.87 4.02
C ARG A 135 -11.62 -1.59 2.94
N GLN A 136 -10.56 -0.87 3.28
CA GLN A 136 -9.48 -0.59 2.33
C GLN A 136 -8.63 -1.83 2.02
N LYS A 137 -8.50 -2.75 2.98
CA LYS A 137 -7.74 -4.00 2.84
C LYS A 137 -8.46 -5.03 1.96
N SER A 138 -9.77 -5.17 2.13
CA SER A 138 -10.63 -6.12 1.40
C SER A 138 -10.88 -5.71 -0.05
N ARG A 139 -10.63 -4.43 -0.42
CA ARG A 139 -10.89 -3.88 -1.75
C ARG A 139 -12.35 -4.03 -2.18
N ILE A 140 -13.29 -4.10 -1.22
CA ILE A 140 -14.72 -4.19 -1.51
C ILE A 140 -15.14 -2.91 -2.24
N GLN A 141 -15.33 -3.03 -3.55
CA GLN A 141 -16.15 -2.09 -4.29
C GLN A 141 -17.58 -2.62 -4.19
N TRP A 142 -18.41 -1.94 -3.41
CA TRP A 142 -19.84 -2.16 -3.50
C TRP A 142 -20.24 -1.87 -4.95
N TYR A 143 -20.73 -2.90 -5.64
CA TYR A 143 -21.32 -2.76 -6.95
C TYR A 143 -22.54 -1.85 -6.83
N HIS A 144 -22.36 -0.55 -7.06
CA HIS A 144 -23.45 0.29 -7.52
C HIS A 144 -23.78 -0.17 -8.95
N HIS A 145 -24.58 -1.23 -9.06
CA HIS A 145 -25.48 -1.40 -10.20
C HIS A 145 -26.30 -0.09 -10.21
N HIS A 146 -26.00 0.88 -11.08
CA HIS A 146 -26.59 1.03 -12.42
C HIS A 146 -25.79 2.01 -13.32
N SER A 147 -24.45 1.97 -13.34
CA SER A 147 -23.71 2.55 -14.48
C SER A 147 -22.25 2.13 -14.46
N ALA A 148 -21.85 1.35 -15.45
CA ALA A 148 -20.50 0.82 -15.61
C ALA A 148 -19.44 1.94 -15.63
N PRO A 149 -18.40 1.88 -14.79
CA PRO A 149 -17.26 2.80 -14.92
C PRO A 149 -16.36 2.34 -16.08
N PRO A 150 -15.82 3.26 -16.91
CA PRO A 150 -14.97 2.88 -18.01
C PRO A 150 -13.70 2.21 -17.50
N ALA A 151 -13.33 1.12 -18.19
CA ALA A 151 -12.11 0.38 -17.95
C ALA A 151 -10.90 1.32 -17.84
N ARG A 152 -10.23 1.28 -16.69
CA ARG A 152 -8.98 1.99 -16.47
C ARG A 152 -7.92 1.36 -17.36
N GLN A 153 -7.64 1.99 -18.51
CA GLN A 153 -6.50 1.60 -19.34
C GLN A 153 -5.23 1.80 -18.50
N ASN A 154 -4.61 0.69 -18.13
CA ASN A 154 -3.26 0.67 -17.61
C ASN A 154 -2.34 1.30 -18.66
N GLY A 155 -1.53 2.26 -18.22
CA GLY A 155 -0.47 2.87 -19.02
C GLY A 155 0.58 1.83 -19.41
N SER A 156 0.35 1.16 -20.54
CA SER A 156 1.38 0.52 -21.32
C SER A 156 1.82 1.53 -22.37
N ARG A 157 2.93 2.23 -22.11
CA ARG A 157 3.72 2.86 -23.17
C ARG A 157 4.11 1.76 -24.16
N LEU A 158 3.36 1.62 -25.25
CA LEU A 158 3.84 1.01 -26.47
C LEU A 158 3.97 2.15 -27.46
N PHE A 159 5.23 2.42 -27.83
CA PHE A 159 5.61 3.34 -28.89
C PHE A 159 4.69 3.16 -30.11
N SER A 160 3.81 4.12 -30.36
CA SER A 160 3.19 4.28 -31.67
C SER A 160 4.28 4.81 -32.60
N LYS A 161 4.80 3.95 -33.47
CA LYS A 161 5.62 4.36 -34.62
C LYS A 161 4.84 5.40 -35.43
N PRO A 162 5.46 6.49 -35.90
CA PRO A 162 4.78 7.39 -36.84
C PRO A 162 4.51 6.66 -38.17
N PRO A 163 3.43 7.01 -38.87
CA PRO A 163 3.03 6.35 -40.11
C PRO A 163 4.07 6.56 -41.22
N LYS A 164 4.39 5.48 -41.93
CA LYS A 164 5.22 5.49 -43.14
C LYS A 164 4.51 6.34 -44.21
N GLN A 165 5.15 7.41 -44.68
CA GLN A 165 4.75 8.06 -45.92
C GLN A 165 5.08 7.11 -47.09
N ALA A 166 4.06 6.83 -47.91
CA ALA A 166 4.22 6.10 -49.17
C ALA A 166 4.87 7.02 -50.23
N PRO A 167 5.59 6.46 -51.22
CA PRO A 167 6.57 7.21 -52.00
C PRO A 167 5.90 8.18 -53.00
N GLN A 168 6.37 9.42 -53.00
CA GLN A 168 6.11 10.37 -54.08
C GLN A 168 6.84 9.89 -55.35
N GLN A 169 6.07 9.63 -56.41
CA GLN A 169 6.62 9.46 -57.75
C GLN A 169 7.23 10.79 -58.19
N GLN A 170 8.56 10.89 -58.19
CA GLN A 170 9.24 11.95 -58.91
C GLN A 170 9.33 11.55 -60.37
N GLN A 171 8.53 12.21 -61.20
CA GLN A 171 8.67 12.18 -62.65
C GLN A 171 10.02 12.79 -63.02
N ALA A 172 10.81 12.02 -63.78
CA ALA A 172 12.04 12.47 -64.40
C ALA A 172 11.75 13.67 -65.32
N LYS A 173 12.40 14.80 -65.07
CA LYS A 173 12.60 15.86 -66.06
C LYS A 173 14.10 16.13 -66.19
N SER A 174 14.58 15.65 -67.33
CA SER A 174 15.82 15.91 -68.03
C SER A 174 16.49 17.28 -67.79
N THR A 175 17.78 17.24 -67.49
CA THR A 175 18.77 18.26 -67.86
C THR A 175 18.95 18.31 -69.38
N PRO A 176 19.26 19.48 -69.93
CA PRO A 176 20.54 19.64 -70.64
C PRO A 176 21.27 20.92 -70.18
N LEU A 177 22.53 20.82 -69.79
CA LEU A 177 23.73 20.93 -70.62
C LEU A 177 24.03 22.37 -71.12
N SER A 178 25.07 22.94 -70.49
CA SER A 178 26.08 23.89 -70.99
C SER A 178 25.68 25.17 -71.71
N SER A 179 26.18 26.30 -71.18
CA SER A 179 27.31 27.03 -71.76
C SER A 179 28.00 27.87 -70.69
#